data_AF-A0A2E8XQ02-F1
#
_entry.id   AF-A0A2E8XQ02-F1
#
_cell.length_a   1.000
_cell.length_b   1.000
_cell.length_c   1.000
_cell.angle_alpha   90.00
_cell.angle_beta   90.00
_cell.angle_gamma   90.00
#
_symmetry.space_group_name_H-M   'P 1'
#
loop_
_entity.id
_entity.type
_entity.pdbx_description
1 polymer ?
#
loop_
_entity_poly.entity_id
_entity_poly.type
_entity_poly.pdbx_seq_one_letter_code
_entity_poly.pdbx_strand_id
1 'polypeptide(L)'
;MTTEERKPARRGAAVADRDEMTREGLPPAHRVICACTNMTFAQLEEAVGKVHSQSFDALLEETGAGKTCTACLLDLEYYFVDLKARAPRNADAGHVDATGETAAQRSWKYRVYGWLDSISPPVAWASPNHIPILAGKDIETWLTVTNHDLLFDERKSAPLTTTVEVRRADGSRLWRRRFRIPPGEELRVRVDEGIADQPGELAVGRATVVSRADHPAMRGTMRPQLEILAARGTCALHAQGDVGPGDTWFTMQNRPDDERLFLLLINTSGKGQSAEISYPHDAGTGDMQPEARTMLDLPAHGTGLHEVTLPPDAAAHVGALPFAVRARLQHPCRVYLVCATPALDRFSIDHR
;
A
#
# COMPACT_ATOMS: atom_id res chain seq x y z
N MET A 1 -23.25 -18.29 -42.39
CA MET A 1 -23.15 -19.06 -41.14
C MET A 1 -21.67 -19.13 -40.77
N THR A 2 -21.21 -18.13 -40.04
CA THR A 2 -19.83 -18.04 -39.54
C THR A 2 -19.81 -18.55 -38.12
N THR A 3 -19.14 -19.68 -37.90
CA THR A 3 -18.88 -20.24 -36.58
C THR A 3 -17.92 -19.33 -35.82
N GLU A 4 -18.46 -18.58 -34.85
CA GLU A 4 -17.65 -17.86 -33.85
C GLU A 4 -16.96 -18.89 -32.94
N GLU A 5 -15.64 -19.01 -33.06
CA GLU A 5 -14.80 -19.65 -32.05
C GLU A 5 -14.80 -18.79 -30.77
N ARG A 6 -15.59 -19.23 -29.78
CA ARG A 6 -15.48 -18.69 -28.42
C ARG A 6 -14.17 -19.15 -27.79
N LYS A 7 -13.21 -18.23 -27.65
CA LYS A 7 -12.04 -18.41 -26.77
C LYS A 7 -12.52 -18.64 -25.32
N PRO A 8 -12.04 -19.69 -24.62
CA PRO A 8 -12.38 -19.90 -23.22
C PRO A 8 -11.82 -18.75 -22.37
N ALA A 9 -12.64 -18.20 -21.49
CA ALA A 9 -12.24 -17.21 -20.51
C ALA A 9 -11.11 -17.79 -19.65
N ARG A 10 -9.97 -17.10 -19.61
CA ARG A 10 -8.91 -17.38 -18.64
C ARG A 10 -9.46 -17.08 -17.24
N ARG A 11 -9.86 -18.12 -16.51
CA ARG A 11 -10.14 -18.03 -15.07
C ARG A 11 -8.84 -17.64 -14.38
N GLY A 12 -8.80 -16.43 -13.80
CA GLY A 12 -7.71 -16.01 -12.94
C GLY A 12 -7.68 -16.88 -11.70
N ALA A 13 -6.57 -17.57 -11.48
CA ALA A 13 -6.30 -18.33 -10.26
C ALA A 13 -5.94 -17.35 -9.14
N ALA A 14 -6.92 -16.82 -8.41
CA ALA A 14 -6.70 -16.13 -7.13
C ALA A 14 -8.00 -15.79 -6.36
N VAL A 15 -9.03 -16.63 -6.42
CA VAL A 15 -10.05 -16.75 -5.36
C VAL A 15 -10.51 -18.19 -5.44
N ALA A 16 -10.40 -18.95 -4.34
CA ALA A 16 -10.80 -20.35 -4.34
C ALA A 16 -12.23 -20.50 -4.89
N ASP A 17 -12.45 -21.47 -5.79
CA ASP A 17 -13.79 -22.01 -5.98
C ASP A 17 -14.20 -22.54 -4.59
N ARG A 18 -15.13 -21.85 -3.92
CA ARG A 18 -15.66 -22.21 -2.59
C ARG A 18 -16.13 -23.67 -2.53
N ASP A 19 -16.43 -24.23 -3.69
CA ASP A 19 -16.91 -25.59 -3.91
C ASP A 19 -15.86 -26.68 -3.56
N GLU A 20 -14.58 -26.34 -3.43
CA GLU A 20 -13.53 -27.30 -3.07
C GLU A 20 -13.13 -27.28 -1.58
N MET A 21 -13.71 -26.39 -0.78
CA MET A 21 -13.40 -26.33 0.66
C MET A 21 -14.13 -27.43 1.43
N THR A 22 -13.50 -27.98 2.46
CA THR A 22 -14.15 -28.89 3.41
C THR A 22 -15.28 -28.18 4.15
N ARG A 23 -16.16 -28.95 4.80
CA ARG A 23 -17.22 -28.39 5.66
C ARG A 23 -16.71 -27.45 6.75
N GLU A 24 -15.43 -27.56 7.10
CA GLU A 24 -14.76 -26.75 8.12
C GLU A 24 -14.06 -25.50 7.55
N GLY A 25 -14.29 -25.20 6.26
CA GLY A 25 -13.66 -24.08 5.59
C GLY A 25 -12.15 -24.24 5.40
N LEU A 26 -11.66 -25.48 5.33
CA LEU A 26 -10.25 -25.78 5.03
C LEU A 26 -10.10 -26.32 3.60
N PRO A 27 -8.92 -26.20 2.99
CA PRO A 27 -8.65 -26.88 1.74
C PRO A 27 -8.61 -28.40 1.90
N PRO A 28 -8.86 -29.17 0.84
CA PRO A 28 -8.72 -30.61 0.88
C PRO A 28 -7.24 -30.98 1.05
N ALA A 29 -6.98 -32.08 1.77
CA ALA A 29 -5.64 -32.55 2.14
C ALA A 29 -4.61 -32.57 0.99
N HIS A 30 -5.05 -32.93 -0.22
CA HIS A 30 -4.22 -33.06 -1.41
C HIS A 30 -4.00 -31.77 -2.19
N ARG A 31 -4.62 -30.65 -1.80
CA ARG A 31 -4.47 -29.38 -2.50
C ARG A 31 -3.05 -28.85 -2.31
N VAL A 32 -2.41 -28.47 -3.42
CA VAL A 32 -1.12 -27.79 -3.41
C VAL A 32 -1.30 -26.34 -2.94
N ILE A 33 -0.61 -25.96 -1.86
CA ILE A 33 -0.59 -24.62 -1.27
C ILE A 33 0.63 -23.83 -1.78
N CYS A 34 1.77 -24.50 -1.95
CA CYS A 34 2.97 -23.89 -2.54
C CYS A 34 3.38 -24.66 -3.80
N ALA A 35 3.23 -24.04 -4.97
CA ALA A 35 3.60 -24.64 -6.24
C ALA A 35 5.13 -24.87 -6.37
N CYS A 36 5.96 -23.98 -5.79
CA CYS A 36 7.41 -24.08 -5.90
C CYS A 36 7.99 -25.31 -5.19
N THR A 37 7.42 -25.70 -4.05
CA THR A 37 7.85 -26.88 -3.29
C THR A 37 6.90 -28.06 -3.48
N ASN A 38 5.86 -27.89 -4.30
CA ASN A 38 4.73 -28.82 -4.44
C ASN A 38 4.12 -29.24 -3.08
N MET A 39 4.12 -28.32 -2.12
CA MET A 39 3.64 -28.59 -0.77
C MET A 39 2.12 -28.59 -0.73
N THR A 40 1.55 -29.67 -0.20
CA THR A 40 0.11 -29.88 -0.03
C THR A 40 -0.39 -29.39 1.33
N PHE A 41 -1.70 -29.22 1.47
CA PHE A 41 -2.32 -28.82 2.75
C PHE A 41 -2.05 -29.84 3.87
N ALA A 42 -2.06 -31.14 3.58
CA ALA A 42 -1.71 -32.17 4.56
C ALA A 42 -0.25 -32.06 5.05
N GLN A 43 0.68 -31.74 4.15
CA GLN A 43 2.08 -31.53 4.53
C GLN A 43 2.26 -30.26 5.37
N LEU A 44 1.46 -29.21 5.09
CA LEU A 44 1.42 -28.02 5.93
C LEU A 44 0.93 -28.35 7.34
N GLU A 45 -0.18 -29.10 7.47
CA GLU A 45 -0.72 -29.53 8.76
C GLU A 45 0.30 -30.37 9.56
N GLU A 46 0.97 -31.31 8.89
CA GLU A 46 2.04 -32.10 9.49
C GLU A 46 3.22 -31.22 9.97
N ALA A 47 3.64 -30.24 9.15
CA ALA A 47 4.72 -29.33 9.50
C ALA A 47 4.35 -28.42 10.68
N VAL A 48 3.13 -27.87 10.72
CA VAL A 48 2.62 -27.08 11.85
C VAL A 48 2.58 -27.92 13.13
N GLY A 49 2.22 -29.20 13.00
CA GLY A 49 2.24 -30.17 14.09
C GLY A 49 3.64 -30.38 14.67
N LYS A 50 4.68 -30.50 13.82
CA LYS A 50 6.08 -30.67 14.26
C LYS A 50 6.67 -29.41 14.90
N VAL A 51 6.24 -28.24 14.42
CA VAL A 51 6.71 -26.93 14.87
C VAL A 51 5.96 -26.53 16.15
N HIS A 52 6.13 -27.29 17.24
CA HIS A 52 5.32 -27.19 18.46
C HIS A 52 5.35 -25.79 19.13
N SER A 53 6.41 -24.99 18.94
CA SER A 53 6.60 -23.70 19.62
C SER A 53 7.10 -22.53 18.75
N GLN A 54 7.27 -22.70 17.43
CA GLN A 54 7.96 -21.69 16.63
C GLN A 54 7.02 -20.77 15.84
N SER A 55 7.56 -19.61 15.48
CA SER A 55 6.96 -18.58 14.63
C SER A 55 6.70 -19.09 13.20
N PHE A 56 5.89 -18.35 12.44
CA PHE A 56 5.65 -18.61 11.02
C PHE A 56 6.95 -18.72 10.22
N ASP A 57 7.97 -17.92 10.55
CA ASP A 57 9.29 -17.99 9.89
C ASP A 57 9.93 -19.37 9.99
N ALA A 58 9.78 -20.06 11.13
CA ALA A 58 10.37 -21.37 11.29
C ALA A 58 9.64 -22.46 10.50
N LEU A 59 8.33 -22.29 10.26
CA LEU A 59 7.58 -23.10 9.31
C LEU A 59 8.11 -22.90 7.88
N LEU A 60 8.40 -21.66 7.49
CA LEU A 60 8.97 -21.35 6.17
C LEU A 60 10.39 -21.92 6.02
N GLU A 61 11.18 -21.89 7.11
CA GLU A 61 12.50 -22.52 7.14
C GLU A 61 12.44 -24.03 6.95
N GLU A 62 11.56 -24.71 7.71
CA GLU A 62 11.36 -26.17 7.67
C GLU A 62 10.83 -26.65 6.32
N THR A 63 9.84 -25.95 5.76
CA THR A 63 9.14 -26.40 4.54
C THR A 63 9.79 -25.91 3.26
N GLY A 64 10.66 -24.89 3.34
CA GLY A 64 11.18 -24.17 2.19
C GLY A 64 10.11 -23.41 1.37
N ALA A 65 8.85 -23.43 1.81
CA ALA A 65 7.79 -22.71 1.14
C ALA A 65 7.98 -21.20 1.27
N GLY A 66 7.59 -20.42 0.26
CA GLY A 66 7.82 -18.98 0.26
C GLY A 66 9.25 -18.52 -0.06
N LYS A 67 10.26 -19.42 -0.08
CA LYS A 67 11.66 -19.06 -0.35
C LYS A 67 11.99 -18.82 -1.83
N THR A 68 11.24 -19.43 -2.75
CA THR A 68 11.44 -19.26 -4.21
C THR A 68 10.54 -18.16 -4.79
N CYS A 69 9.29 -18.06 -4.32
CA CYS A 69 8.38 -16.97 -4.64
C CYS A 69 7.45 -16.71 -3.46
N THR A 70 6.86 -15.50 -3.41
CA THR A 70 6.02 -15.06 -2.29
C THR A 70 4.52 -15.31 -2.50
N ALA A 71 4.11 -15.89 -3.64
CA ALA A 71 2.71 -16.01 -4.02
C ALA A 71 1.86 -16.85 -3.05
N CYS A 72 2.46 -17.85 -2.41
CA CYS A 72 1.78 -18.72 -1.44
C CYS A 72 1.82 -18.20 0.01
N LEU A 73 2.57 -17.13 0.30
CA LEU A 73 2.83 -16.72 1.69
C LEU A 73 1.55 -16.33 2.44
N LEU A 74 0.62 -15.66 1.78
CA LEU A 74 -0.66 -15.27 2.40
C LEU A 74 -1.51 -16.48 2.77
N ASP A 75 -1.60 -17.47 1.87
CA ASP A 75 -2.32 -18.72 2.13
C ASP A 75 -1.64 -19.50 3.27
N LEU A 76 -0.32 -19.58 3.25
CA LEU A 76 0.46 -20.25 4.30
C LEU A 76 0.28 -19.59 5.67
N GLU A 77 0.32 -18.26 5.74
CA GLU A 77 0.13 -17.51 7.00
C GLU A 77 -1.28 -17.72 7.54
N TYR A 78 -2.29 -17.62 6.67
CA TYR A 78 -3.68 -17.86 7.03
C TYR A 78 -3.89 -19.26 7.60
N TYR A 79 -3.45 -20.30 6.89
CA TYR A 79 -3.61 -21.69 7.34
C TYR A 79 -2.75 -22.02 8.56
N PHE A 80 -1.56 -21.44 8.68
CA PHE A 80 -0.73 -21.59 9.88
C PHE A 80 -1.46 -21.11 11.14
N VAL A 81 -2.06 -19.92 11.08
CA VAL A 81 -2.82 -19.35 12.21
C VAL A 81 -4.05 -20.20 12.54
N ASP A 82 -4.80 -20.63 11.53
CA ASP A 82 -6.00 -21.45 11.73
C ASP A 82 -5.67 -22.84 12.31
N LEU A 83 -4.66 -23.53 11.77
CA LEU A 83 -4.20 -24.83 12.29
C LEU A 83 -3.66 -24.72 13.72
N LYS A 84 -2.92 -23.65 14.06
CA LYS A 84 -2.46 -23.39 15.43
C LYS A 84 -3.62 -23.12 16.40
N ALA A 85 -4.66 -22.42 15.95
CA ALA A 85 -5.84 -22.17 16.78
C ALA A 85 -6.68 -23.43 17.03
N ARG A 86 -6.70 -24.36 16.06
CA ARG A 86 -7.45 -25.63 16.13
C ARG A 86 -6.71 -26.78 16.80
N ALA A 87 -5.38 -26.76 16.79
CA ALA A 87 -4.58 -27.79 17.44
C ALA A 87 -5.05 -27.91 18.89
N PRO A 88 -5.44 -29.12 19.37
CA PRO A 88 -5.83 -29.31 20.75
C PRO A 88 -4.68 -28.77 21.59
N ARG A 89 -4.98 -27.80 22.47
CA ARG A 89 -4.03 -27.32 23.46
C ARG A 89 -3.57 -28.55 24.23
N ASN A 90 -2.42 -29.11 23.86
CA ASN A 90 -1.82 -30.21 24.60
C ASN A 90 -1.70 -29.68 26.03
N ALA A 91 -2.49 -30.27 26.93
CA ALA A 91 -2.71 -29.79 28.29
C ALA A 91 -1.42 -29.75 29.14
N ASP A 92 -0.31 -30.29 28.61
CA ASP A 92 1.01 -30.34 29.23
C ASP A 92 2.03 -29.32 28.66
N ALA A 93 1.71 -28.63 27.56
CA ALA A 93 2.43 -27.40 27.24
C ALA A 93 1.81 -26.33 28.14
N GLY A 94 2.42 -26.17 29.32
CA GLY A 94 1.95 -25.32 30.41
C GLY A 94 1.23 -24.11 29.86
N HIS A 95 -0.01 -23.90 30.33
CA HIS A 95 -0.73 -22.68 30.11
C HIS A 95 0.23 -21.52 30.36
N VAL A 96 0.80 -20.98 29.28
CA VAL A 96 0.96 -19.54 29.16
C VAL A 96 -0.48 -19.09 29.06
N ASP A 97 -1.12 -19.04 30.22
CA ASP A 97 -2.20 -18.13 30.45
C ASP A 97 -1.64 -16.80 29.95
N ALA A 98 -2.07 -16.38 28.76
CA ALA A 98 -1.97 -15.00 28.34
C ALA A 98 -2.72 -14.07 29.32
N THR A 99 -3.35 -14.65 30.34
CA THR A 99 -3.95 -14.03 31.52
C THR A 99 -3.10 -14.10 32.80
N GLY A 100 -2.01 -14.86 32.84
CA GLY A 100 -1.28 -15.22 34.07
C GLY A 100 0.09 -14.56 34.23
N GLU A 101 0.84 -14.37 33.14
CA GLU A 101 2.16 -13.70 33.17
C GLU A 101 2.08 -12.32 32.51
N THR A 102 1.61 -11.33 33.29
CA THR A 102 1.75 -9.84 33.16
C THR A 102 0.56 -9.09 33.79
N ALA A 103 -0.23 -9.74 34.65
CA ALA A 103 -0.89 -9.04 35.76
C ALA A 103 0.13 -8.52 36.81
N ALA A 104 1.44 -8.61 36.52
CA ALA A 104 2.50 -7.85 37.14
C ALA A 104 2.10 -6.36 37.17
N GLN A 105 1.56 -5.96 38.32
CA GLN A 105 1.23 -4.60 38.75
C GLN A 105 1.13 -3.60 37.60
N ARG A 106 0.01 -3.64 36.85
CA ARG A 106 -0.37 -2.54 35.97
C ARG A 106 -0.24 -1.26 36.78
N SER A 107 0.69 -0.39 36.39
CA SER A 107 0.99 0.84 37.11
C SER A 107 -0.31 1.59 37.38
N TRP A 108 -0.38 2.34 38.49
CA TRP A 108 -1.57 3.14 38.80
C TRP A 108 -1.95 4.06 37.64
N LYS A 109 -0.98 4.53 36.85
CA LYS A 109 -1.20 5.29 35.61
C LYS A 109 -2.05 4.51 34.61
N TYR A 110 -1.74 3.23 34.38
CA TYR A 110 -2.53 2.38 33.49
C TYR A 110 -3.95 2.16 34.03
N ARG A 111 -4.13 2.04 35.35
CA ARG A 111 -5.47 1.93 35.95
C ARG A 111 -6.28 3.22 35.78
N VAL A 112 -5.64 4.38 35.93
CA VAL A 112 -6.25 5.69 35.65
C VAL A 112 -6.61 5.81 34.17
N TYR A 113 -5.71 5.46 33.25
CA TYR A 113 -6.00 5.47 31.82
C TYR A 113 -7.13 4.51 31.45
N GLY A 114 -7.12 3.28 31.98
CA GLY A 114 -8.22 2.33 31.74
C GLY A 114 -9.56 2.82 32.29
N TRP A 115 -9.57 3.50 33.45
CA TRP A 115 -10.78 4.14 33.95
C TRP A 115 -11.23 5.28 33.05
N LEU A 116 -10.31 6.17 32.64
CA LEU A 116 -10.60 7.26 31.69
C LEU A 116 -11.14 6.71 30.37
N ASP A 117 -10.53 5.68 29.79
CA ASP A 117 -10.97 5.05 28.55
C ASP A 117 -12.35 4.39 28.70
N SER A 118 -12.66 3.84 29.88
CA SER A 118 -13.95 3.20 30.15
C SER A 118 -15.13 4.18 30.22
N ILE A 119 -14.86 5.45 30.58
CA ILE A 119 -15.87 6.50 30.67
C ILE A 119 -15.81 7.47 29.49
N SER A 120 -14.70 7.50 28.76
CA SER A 120 -14.51 8.38 27.61
C SER A 120 -15.29 7.84 26.42
N PRO A 121 -15.99 8.70 25.67
CA PRO A 121 -16.62 8.27 24.44
C PRO A 121 -15.54 7.79 23.46
N PRO A 122 -15.77 6.71 22.70
CA PRO A 122 -14.87 6.30 21.63
C PRO A 122 -14.68 7.45 20.62
N VAL A 123 -13.43 7.90 20.48
CA VAL A 123 -13.08 8.97 19.54
C VAL A 123 -12.63 8.34 18.23
N ALA A 124 -13.35 8.60 17.15
CA ALA A 124 -12.93 8.19 15.82
C ALA A 124 -11.68 8.98 15.40
N TRP A 125 -10.51 8.35 15.48
CA TRP A 125 -9.28 8.91 14.93
C TRP A 125 -9.28 8.79 13.40
N ALA A 126 -9.05 9.91 12.73
CA ALA A 126 -8.94 9.96 11.27
C ALA A 126 -7.59 10.58 10.89
N SER A 127 -6.63 9.73 10.54
CA SER A 127 -5.38 10.20 9.94
C SER A 127 -5.69 10.81 8.58
N PRO A 128 -5.11 11.98 8.25
CA PRO A 128 -5.10 12.43 6.87
C PRO A 128 -4.36 11.41 6.01
N ASN A 129 -4.88 11.18 4.81
CA ASN A 129 -4.18 10.48 3.74
C ASN A 129 -3.87 11.50 2.67
N HIS A 130 -2.66 11.46 2.14
CA HIS A 130 -2.23 12.32 1.07
C HIS A 130 -2.11 11.47 -0.19
N ILE A 131 -2.70 11.92 -1.30
CA ILE A 131 -2.56 11.28 -2.60
C ILE A 131 -1.97 12.27 -3.61
N PRO A 132 -1.10 11.80 -4.51
CA PRO A 132 -0.59 12.61 -5.59
C PRO A 132 -1.69 12.84 -6.62
N ILE A 133 -1.65 13.99 -7.26
CA ILE A 133 -2.45 14.30 -8.43
C ILE A 133 -1.49 14.49 -9.59
N LEU A 134 -1.73 13.78 -10.69
CA LEU A 134 -1.01 13.93 -11.94
C LEU A 134 -2.03 14.34 -13.03
N ALA A 135 -1.76 15.43 -13.71
CA ALA A 135 -2.63 15.94 -14.76
C ALA A 135 -1.80 16.25 -16.01
N GLY A 136 -2.42 16.14 -17.18
CA GLY A 136 -1.77 16.41 -18.44
C GLY A 136 -2.74 16.18 -19.58
N LYS A 137 -2.23 16.19 -20.81
CA LYS A 137 -3.05 15.86 -21.98
C LYS A 137 -3.48 14.40 -21.90
N ASP A 138 -4.79 14.15 -21.90
CA ASP A 138 -5.39 12.81 -21.83
C ASP A 138 -4.99 12.03 -20.55
N ILE A 139 -4.67 12.74 -19.47
CA ILE A 139 -4.31 12.17 -18.16
C ILE A 139 -5.26 12.73 -17.09
N GLU A 140 -5.96 11.86 -16.39
CA GLU A 140 -6.90 12.19 -15.33
C GLU A 140 -6.51 11.50 -14.02
N THR A 141 -6.80 12.14 -12.89
CA THR A 141 -6.60 11.57 -11.56
C THR A 141 -7.94 11.51 -10.84
N TRP A 142 -8.34 10.29 -10.48
CA TRP A 142 -9.57 10.03 -9.74
C TRP A 142 -9.26 9.57 -8.31
N LEU A 143 -10.10 10.00 -7.37
CA LEU A 143 -10.08 9.57 -5.98
C LEU A 143 -11.33 8.73 -5.73
N THR A 144 -11.12 7.52 -5.24
CA THR A 144 -12.18 6.59 -4.81
C THR A 144 -12.08 6.35 -3.29
N VAL A 145 -13.19 6.49 -2.57
CA VAL A 145 -13.29 6.12 -1.15
C VAL A 145 -14.50 5.22 -0.98
N THR A 146 -14.27 3.96 -0.62
CA THR A 146 -15.33 2.97 -0.45
C THR A 146 -15.74 2.83 1.01
N ASN A 147 -17.01 2.53 1.25
CA ASN A 147 -17.55 2.26 2.60
C ASN A 147 -18.31 0.92 2.63
N HIS A 148 -17.70 -0.14 2.10
CA HIS A 148 -18.30 -1.47 2.14
C HIS A 148 -18.04 -2.16 3.49
N ASP A 149 -19.03 -2.93 3.92
CA ASP A 149 -18.90 -3.83 5.07
C ASP A 149 -17.82 -4.89 4.81
N LEU A 150 -17.16 -5.31 5.88
CA LEU A 150 -16.24 -6.45 5.82
C LEU A 150 -17.07 -7.72 5.58
N LEU A 151 -16.62 -8.56 4.64
CA LEU A 151 -17.34 -9.76 4.20
C LEU A 151 -17.58 -10.83 5.29
N PHE A 152 -17.00 -10.65 6.49
CA PHE A 152 -16.89 -11.69 7.52
C PHE A 152 -17.54 -11.34 8.87
N ASP A 153 -18.17 -10.17 9.01
CA ASP A 153 -18.77 -9.73 10.29
C ASP A 153 -20.22 -9.28 10.08
N GLU A 154 -21.10 -9.63 11.03
CA GLU A 154 -22.49 -9.16 11.07
C GLU A 154 -22.59 -7.66 11.41
N ARG A 155 -21.52 -7.10 11.98
CA ARG A 155 -21.45 -5.68 12.34
C ARG A 155 -21.28 -4.80 11.10
N LYS A 156 -22.28 -3.94 10.89
CA LYS A 156 -22.32 -2.96 9.79
C LYS A 156 -21.37 -1.79 10.02
N SER A 157 -20.88 -1.23 8.91
CA SER A 157 -20.11 0.01 8.86
C SER A 157 -20.99 1.22 9.18
N ALA A 158 -20.40 2.26 9.76
CA ALA A 158 -21.06 3.55 9.90
C ALA A 158 -20.97 4.34 8.58
N PRO A 159 -21.90 5.27 8.30
CA PRO A 159 -21.68 6.29 7.29
C PRO A 159 -20.37 7.05 7.55
N LEU A 160 -19.65 7.40 6.48
CA LEU A 160 -18.42 8.19 6.55
C LEU A 160 -18.68 9.63 6.15
N THR A 161 -18.17 10.57 6.94
CA THR A 161 -17.97 11.95 6.52
C THR A 161 -16.53 12.12 6.03
N THR A 162 -16.36 12.29 4.71
CA THR A 162 -15.06 12.44 4.06
C THR A 162 -14.85 13.87 3.60
N THR A 163 -13.76 14.50 4.06
CA THR A 163 -13.32 15.81 3.58
C THR A 163 -12.15 15.62 2.61
N VAL A 164 -12.28 16.18 1.41
CA VAL A 164 -11.24 16.19 0.38
C VAL A 164 -10.79 17.64 0.16
N GLU A 165 -9.50 17.90 0.30
CA GLU A 165 -8.88 19.19 0.00
C GLU A 165 -7.85 19.01 -1.12
N VAL A 166 -8.03 19.72 -2.23
CA VAL A 166 -7.09 19.70 -3.37
C VAL A 166 -6.24 20.96 -3.37
N ARG A 167 -4.93 20.76 -3.57
CA ARG A 167 -3.92 21.83 -3.66
C ARG A 167 -3.09 21.67 -4.92
N ARG A 168 -2.64 22.79 -5.47
CA ARG A 168 -1.70 22.84 -6.60
C ARG A 168 -0.27 22.57 -6.12
N ALA A 169 0.67 22.47 -7.07
CA ALA A 169 2.10 22.29 -6.83
C ALA A 169 2.69 23.35 -5.86
N ASP A 170 2.25 24.60 -5.96
CA ASP A 170 2.68 25.70 -5.10
C ASP A 170 2.13 25.65 -3.66
N GLY A 171 1.27 24.67 -3.35
CA GLY A 171 0.61 24.51 -2.07
C GLY A 171 -0.65 25.36 -1.90
N SER A 172 -1.03 26.19 -2.89
CA SER A 172 -2.28 26.94 -2.87
C SER A 172 -3.49 25.99 -2.89
N ARG A 173 -4.51 26.31 -2.09
CA ARG A 173 -5.74 25.53 -2.05
C ARG A 173 -6.61 25.84 -3.26
N LEU A 174 -6.91 24.81 -4.04
CA LEU A 174 -7.83 24.91 -5.14
C LEU A 174 -9.28 24.84 -4.64
N TRP A 175 -9.62 23.76 -3.94
CA TRP A 175 -10.94 23.59 -3.33
C TRP A 175 -10.89 22.66 -2.13
N ARG A 176 -11.96 22.72 -1.33
CA ARG A 176 -12.21 21.78 -0.21
C ARG A 176 -13.68 21.43 -0.20
N ARG A 177 -14.00 20.14 -0.25
CA ARG A 177 -15.37 19.61 -0.26
C ARG A 177 -15.54 18.56 0.83
N ARG A 178 -16.77 18.45 1.31
CA ARG A 178 -17.19 17.43 2.29
C ARG A 178 -18.26 16.56 1.63
N PHE A 179 -18.07 15.26 1.74
CA PHE A 179 -18.94 14.23 1.22
C PHE A 179 -19.41 13.35 2.37
N ARG A 180 -20.61 12.80 2.23
CA ARG A 180 -21.12 11.76 3.11
C ARG A 180 -21.27 10.49 2.29
N ILE A 181 -20.70 9.39 2.77
CA ILE A 181 -20.66 8.09 2.09
C ILE A 181 -21.42 7.08 2.95
N PRO A 182 -22.67 6.73 2.57
CA PRO A 182 -23.44 5.68 3.23
C PRO A 182 -22.72 4.32 3.23
N PRO A 183 -23.07 3.40 4.16
CA PRO A 183 -22.58 2.02 4.11
C PRO A 183 -22.99 1.34 2.81
N GLY A 184 -22.05 0.63 2.19
CA GLY A 184 -22.24 -0.04 0.89
C GLY A 184 -22.08 0.86 -0.33
N GLU A 185 -21.79 2.15 -0.14
CA GLU A 185 -21.56 3.09 -1.24
C GLU A 185 -20.09 3.49 -1.40
N GLU A 186 -19.79 4.15 -2.51
CA GLU A 186 -18.47 4.71 -2.82
C GLU A 186 -18.57 6.19 -3.22
N LEU A 187 -17.57 6.97 -2.80
CA LEU A 187 -17.28 8.28 -3.38
C LEU A 187 -16.27 8.08 -4.49
N ARG A 188 -16.60 8.53 -5.71
CA ARG A 188 -15.65 8.66 -6.82
C ARG A 188 -15.65 10.10 -7.32
N VAL A 189 -14.50 10.77 -7.23
CA VAL A 189 -14.38 12.19 -7.57
C VAL A 189 -13.11 12.45 -8.37
N ARG A 190 -13.23 13.21 -9.45
CA ARG A 190 -12.09 13.68 -10.24
C ARG A 190 -11.37 14.80 -9.47
N VAL A 191 -10.06 14.67 -9.28
CA VAL A 191 -9.28 15.60 -8.45
C VAL A 191 -8.27 16.44 -9.23
N ASP A 192 -8.05 16.14 -10.51
CA ASP A 192 -7.18 16.92 -11.40
C ASP A 192 -7.84 18.17 -12.02
N GLU A 193 -9.15 18.34 -11.86
CA GLU A 193 -9.89 19.52 -12.35
C GLU A 193 -9.23 20.80 -11.80
N GLY A 194 -8.77 21.69 -12.68
CA GLY A 194 -8.10 22.96 -12.32
C GLY A 194 -6.60 22.85 -11.98
N ILE A 195 -6.02 21.64 -12.05
CA ILE A 195 -4.56 21.42 -12.05
C ILE A 195 -4.04 21.34 -13.48
N ALA A 196 -4.81 20.75 -14.40
CA ALA A 196 -4.46 20.56 -15.82
C ALA A 196 -4.18 21.86 -16.59
N ASP A 197 -4.60 23.02 -16.06
CA ASP A 197 -4.40 24.33 -16.71
C ASP A 197 -2.96 24.86 -16.58
N GLN A 198 -2.07 24.16 -15.85
CA GLN A 198 -0.68 24.56 -15.67
C GLN A 198 0.17 24.27 -16.93
N PRO A 199 1.15 25.14 -17.24
CA PRO A 199 2.02 24.92 -18.39
C PRO A 199 2.92 23.70 -18.19
N GLY A 200 3.14 22.93 -19.26
CA GLY A 200 4.02 21.76 -19.26
C GLY A 200 3.33 20.52 -19.83
N GLU A 201 4.09 19.43 -19.89
CA GLU A 201 3.58 18.12 -20.30
C GLU A 201 2.79 17.43 -19.17
N LEU A 202 3.29 17.60 -17.93
CA LEU A 202 2.70 17.09 -16.70
C LEU A 202 2.58 18.21 -15.67
N ALA A 203 1.40 18.31 -15.06
CA ALA A 203 1.12 19.15 -13.91
C ALA A 203 0.88 18.26 -12.68
N VAL A 204 1.28 18.76 -11.52
CA VAL A 204 1.14 18.03 -10.25
C VAL A 204 0.38 18.81 -9.20
N GLY A 205 -0.19 18.07 -8.26
CA GLY A 205 -0.78 18.59 -7.05
C GLY A 205 -1.00 17.47 -6.04
N ARG A 206 -1.83 17.74 -5.05
CA ARG A 206 -2.20 16.75 -4.03
C ARG A 206 -3.65 16.86 -3.62
N ALA A 207 -4.23 15.72 -3.27
CA ALA A 207 -5.46 15.67 -2.50
C ALA A 207 -5.17 15.20 -1.08
N THR A 208 -5.75 15.86 -0.09
CA THR A 208 -5.74 15.41 1.31
C THR A 208 -7.13 14.91 1.68
N VAL A 209 -7.21 13.65 2.09
CA VAL A 209 -8.45 12.94 2.38
C VAL A 209 -8.52 12.60 3.86
N VAL A 210 -9.55 13.11 4.53
CA VAL A 210 -9.83 12.83 5.95
C VAL A 210 -11.23 12.23 6.04
N SER A 211 -11.32 10.95 6.38
CA SER A 211 -12.58 10.22 6.54
C SER A 211 -12.84 9.93 8.01
N ARG A 212 -14.02 10.32 8.51
CA ARG A 212 -14.48 10.05 9.88
C ARG A 212 -15.78 9.27 9.84
N ALA A 213 -15.89 8.23 10.65
CA ALA A 213 -17.18 7.57 10.88
C ALA A 213 -18.10 8.50 11.68
N ASP A 214 -19.37 8.58 11.30
CA ASP A 214 -20.37 9.43 11.98
C ASP A 214 -20.64 8.95 13.43
N HIS A 215 -20.45 7.65 13.68
CA HIS A 215 -20.57 7.02 15.00
C HIS A 215 -19.66 5.79 15.09
N PRO A 216 -19.41 5.25 16.30
CA PRO A 216 -18.65 4.01 16.46
C PRO A 216 -19.29 2.86 15.68
N ALA A 217 -18.49 2.12 14.92
CA ALA A 217 -18.90 0.97 14.13
C ALA A 217 -17.67 0.14 13.72
N MET A 218 -17.89 -0.96 13.01
CA MET A 218 -16.77 -1.67 12.37
C MET A 218 -16.14 -0.83 11.28
N ARG A 219 -14.83 -0.97 11.15
CA ARG A 219 -14.05 -0.34 10.09
C ARG A 219 -14.20 -1.15 8.81
N GLY A 220 -14.98 -0.64 7.86
CA GLY A 220 -15.01 -1.16 6.49
C GLY A 220 -13.74 -0.85 5.69
N THR A 221 -13.82 -0.98 4.36
CA THR A 221 -12.71 -0.70 3.42
C THR A 221 -12.44 0.80 3.23
N MET A 222 -12.12 1.53 4.29
CA MET A 222 -12.07 3.01 4.26
C MET A 222 -10.77 3.62 3.68
N ARG A 223 -9.88 2.82 3.09
CA ARG A 223 -8.59 3.32 2.57
C ARG A 223 -8.84 4.03 1.24
N PRO A 224 -8.57 5.35 1.12
CA PRO A 224 -8.70 6.04 -0.15
C PRO A 224 -7.84 5.38 -1.22
N GLN A 225 -8.35 5.31 -2.44
CA GLN A 225 -7.64 4.84 -3.62
C GLN A 225 -7.52 5.98 -4.63
N LEU A 226 -6.35 6.07 -5.23
CA LEU A 226 -6.04 6.91 -6.37
C LEU A 226 -6.13 6.04 -7.62
N GLU A 227 -6.71 6.57 -8.69
CA GLU A 227 -6.62 6.02 -10.04
C GLU A 227 -6.03 7.09 -10.98
N ILE A 228 -5.03 6.71 -11.79
CA ILE A 228 -4.53 7.54 -12.89
C ILE A 228 -5.02 6.89 -14.18
N LEU A 229 -5.84 7.62 -14.93
CA LEU A 229 -6.37 7.22 -16.23
C LEU A 229 -5.58 7.96 -17.30
N ALA A 230 -4.94 7.21 -18.19
CA ALA A 230 -4.24 7.73 -19.35
C ALA A 230 -4.79 7.11 -20.65
N ALA A 231 -4.42 7.66 -21.80
CA ALA A 231 -4.97 7.27 -23.10
C ALA A 231 -4.95 5.75 -23.38
N ARG A 232 -3.95 5.01 -22.86
CA ARG A 232 -3.76 3.58 -23.15
C ARG A 232 -3.54 2.72 -21.90
N GLY A 233 -3.83 3.25 -20.71
CA GLY A 233 -3.66 2.51 -19.46
C GLY A 233 -4.34 3.14 -18.27
N THR A 234 -4.57 2.32 -17.26
CA THR A 234 -5.04 2.76 -15.94
C THR A 234 -4.16 2.12 -14.88
N CYS A 235 -3.81 2.87 -13.85
CA CYS A 235 -3.18 2.32 -12.66
C CYS A 235 -3.92 2.83 -11.42
N ALA A 236 -3.90 2.03 -10.35
CA ALA A 236 -4.56 2.37 -9.11
C ALA A 236 -3.64 2.08 -7.92
N LEU A 237 -3.72 2.92 -6.89
CA LEU A 237 -2.90 2.80 -5.70
C LEU A 237 -3.66 3.24 -4.46
N HIS A 238 -3.54 2.48 -3.38
CA HIS A 238 -4.12 2.88 -2.10
C HIS A 238 -3.28 3.98 -1.45
N ALA A 239 -3.95 4.95 -0.84
CA ALA A 239 -3.28 5.98 -0.06
C ALA A 239 -2.72 5.41 1.25
N GLN A 240 -1.63 6.01 1.71
CA GLN A 240 -1.09 5.81 3.06
C GLN A 240 -1.18 7.12 3.86
N GLY A 241 -0.99 7.01 5.19
CA GLY A 241 -1.01 8.13 6.14
C GLY A 241 0.15 9.11 5.94
N ASP A 242 0.80 9.61 6.99
CA ASP A 242 2.06 10.36 6.86
C ASP A 242 3.28 9.46 7.12
N VAL A 243 4.41 9.70 6.42
CA VAL A 243 5.73 9.21 6.87
C VAL A 243 6.44 10.37 7.57
N GLY A 244 7.19 10.05 8.61
CA GLY A 244 8.10 11.00 9.24
C GLY A 244 9.19 11.49 8.26
N PRO A 245 9.98 12.50 8.67
CA PRO A 245 11.15 12.92 7.90
C PRO A 245 12.18 11.78 7.80
N GLY A 246 13.05 11.83 6.80
CA GLY A 246 14.10 10.84 6.61
C GLY A 246 14.47 10.62 5.14
N ASP A 247 15.14 9.50 4.90
CA ASP A 247 15.52 9.06 3.56
C ASP A 247 14.47 8.08 3.02
N THR A 248 13.98 8.35 1.81
CA THR A 248 13.18 7.40 1.03
C THR A 248 14.02 6.86 -0.12
N TRP A 249 13.96 5.54 -0.30
CA TRP A 249 14.75 4.81 -1.29
C TRP A 249 13.84 4.06 -2.25
N PHE A 250 14.13 4.16 -3.54
CA PHE A 250 13.51 3.36 -4.60
C PHE A 250 14.58 2.65 -5.40
N THR A 251 14.34 1.39 -5.76
CA THR A 251 15.18 0.65 -6.71
C THR A 251 14.46 0.59 -8.04
N MET A 252 15.14 0.94 -9.12
CA MET A 252 14.59 1.01 -10.47
C MET A 252 15.63 0.57 -11.51
N GLN A 253 15.22 0.36 -12.76
CA GLN A 253 16.11 0.03 -13.87
C GLN A 253 16.10 1.16 -14.88
N ASN A 254 17.22 1.39 -15.56
CA ASN A 254 17.31 2.43 -16.59
C ASN A 254 16.90 1.85 -17.95
N ARG A 255 15.70 2.20 -18.43
CA ARG A 255 15.19 1.81 -19.75
C ARG A 255 14.58 3.01 -20.48
N PRO A 256 15.40 4.02 -20.85
CA PRO A 256 14.90 5.32 -21.32
C PRO A 256 14.06 5.24 -22.61
N ASP A 257 14.25 4.19 -23.41
CA ASP A 257 13.46 3.94 -24.62
C ASP A 257 12.05 3.37 -24.31
N ASP A 258 11.88 2.72 -23.15
CA ASP A 258 10.65 2.05 -22.74
C ASP A 258 9.87 2.83 -21.67
N GLU A 259 10.58 3.56 -20.79
CA GLU A 259 10.01 4.23 -19.64
C GLU A 259 10.70 5.55 -19.27
N ARG A 260 9.90 6.46 -18.71
CA ARG A 260 10.29 7.66 -17.99
C ARG A 260 9.99 7.45 -16.51
N LEU A 261 10.94 7.79 -15.66
CA LEU A 261 10.88 7.56 -14.22
C LEU A 261 10.76 8.90 -13.51
N PHE A 262 9.78 9.04 -12.62
CA PHE A 262 9.57 10.26 -11.86
C PHE A 262 9.47 9.97 -10.37
N LEU A 263 10.02 10.87 -9.56
CA LEU A 263 9.66 11.00 -8.16
C LEU A 263 8.65 12.12 -8.01
N LEU A 264 7.49 11.81 -7.45
CA LEU A 264 6.50 12.80 -7.07
C LEU A 264 6.52 12.98 -5.55
N LEU A 265 6.86 14.18 -5.11
CA LEU A 265 7.06 14.52 -3.71
C LEU A 265 5.92 15.40 -3.21
N ILE A 266 5.28 15.03 -2.10
CA ILE A 266 4.19 15.78 -1.47
C ILE A 266 4.65 16.27 -0.10
N ASN A 267 4.89 17.58 0.03
CA ASN A 267 5.21 18.16 1.33
C ASN A 267 3.95 18.19 2.21
N THR A 268 3.90 17.35 3.24
CA THR A 268 2.74 17.27 4.14
C THR A 268 2.82 18.29 5.28
N SER A 269 4.01 18.85 5.51
CA SER A 269 4.22 19.90 6.51
C SER A 269 3.66 21.27 6.09
N GLY A 270 3.35 22.10 7.09
CA GLY A 270 2.95 23.51 6.92
C GLY A 270 4.12 24.47 6.73
N LYS A 271 5.33 23.96 6.49
CA LYS A 271 6.56 24.75 6.24
C LYS A 271 7.12 24.38 4.88
N GLY A 272 7.74 25.33 4.19
CA GLY A 272 8.54 24.99 3.00
C GLY A 272 9.71 24.09 3.39
N GLN A 273 10.17 23.25 2.47
CA GLN A 273 11.37 22.43 2.63
C GLN A 273 12.06 22.21 1.29
N SER A 274 13.32 21.77 1.32
CA SER A 274 14.03 21.29 0.14
C SER A 274 14.30 19.80 0.27
N ALA A 275 14.08 19.05 -0.80
CA ALA A 275 14.41 17.64 -0.91
C ALA A 275 15.72 17.47 -1.71
N GLU A 276 16.69 16.76 -1.15
CA GLU A 276 17.89 16.35 -1.90
C GLU A 276 17.60 15.01 -2.59
N ILE A 277 17.59 15.00 -3.91
CA ILE A 277 17.42 13.79 -4.73
C ILE A 277 18.78 13.43 -5.32
N SER A 278 19.23 12.19 -5.13
CA SER A 278 20.51 11.72 -5.65
C SER A 278 20.43 10.32 -6.26
N TYR A 279 21.13 10.12 -7.37
CA TYR A 279 21.19 8.88 -8.14
C TYR A 279 22.33 8.91 -9.17
N PRO A 280 22.74 7.76 -9.74
CA PRO A 280 22.42 6.41 -9.28
C PRO A 280 23.20 6.05 -8.01
N HIS A 281 22.60 5.22 -7.14
CA HIS A 281 23.29 4.52 -6.05
C HIS A 281 23.31 3.02 -6.37
N ASP A 282 24.31 2.29 -5.87
CA ASP A 282 24.34 0.82 -6.02
C ASP A 282 23.16 0.23 -5.23
N ALA A 283 22.39 -0.67 -5.85
CA ALA A 283 21.26 -1.33 -5.24
C ALA A 283 21.63 -2.33 -4.13
N GLY A 284 22.90 -2.73 -4.01
CA GLY A 284 23.35 -3.76 -3.06
C GLY A 284 24.62 -3.46 -2.26
N THR A 285 25.59 -2.70 -2.79
CA THR A 285 26.91 -2.55 -2.12
C THR A 285 27.20 -1.16 -1.54
N GLY A 286 26.50 -0.11 -2.01
CA GLY A 286 26.75 1.28 -1.59
C GLY A 286 28.03 1.91 -2.14
N ASP A 287 28.78 1.22 -3.02
CA ASP A 287 30.08 1.70 -3.52
C ASP A 287 29.97 2.69 -4.68
N MET A 288 28.81 2.79 -5.34
CA MET A 288 28.57 3.79 -6.39
C MET A 288 28.25 5.15 -5.76
N GLN A 289 29.11 6.14 -6.00
CA GLN A 289 28.85 7.52 -5.62
C GLN A 289 27.79 8.12 -6.57
N PRO A 290 26.81 8.87 -6.05
CA PRO A 290 25.80 9.47 -6.90
C PRO A 290 26.40 10.54 -7.81
N GLU A 291 26.22 10.37 -9.11
CA GLU A 291 26.68 11.34 -10.12
C GLU A 291 25.71 12.52 -10.27
N ALA A 292 24.41 12.30 -10.09
CA ALA A 292 23.40 13.34 -10.09
C ALA A 292 22.96 13.66 -8.66
N ARG A 293 22.93 14.96 -8.34
CA ARG A 293 22.32 15.51 -7.13
C ARG A 293 21.50 16.74 -7.50
N THR A 294 20.20 16.70 -7.23
CA THR A 294 19.28 17.81 -7.46
C THR A 294 18.63 18.22 -6.15
N MET A 295 18.49 19.53 -5.95
CA MET A 295 17.67 20.09 -4.87
C MET A 295 16.32 20.48 -5.44
N LEU A 296 15.25 19.94 -4.86
CA LEU A 296 13.88 20.28 -5.22
C LEU A 296 13.25 21.07 -4.08
N ASP A 297 12.90 22.34 -4.34
CA ASP A 297 12.19 23.17 -3.37
C ASP A 297 10.70 22.85 -3.38
N LEU A 298 10.17 22.55 -2.20
CA LEU A 298 8.77 22.20 -1.96
C LEU A 298 8.13 23.26 -1.06
N PRO A 299 7.19 24.07 -1.58
CA PRO A 299 6.42 25.00 -0.76
C PRO A 299 5.69 24.29 0.38
N ALA A 300 5.29 25.04 1.41
CA ALA A 300 4.41 24.51 2.45
C ALA A 300 3.17 23.91 1.80
N HIS A 301 2.84 22.66 2.14
CA HIS A 301 1.72 21.95 1.52
C HIS A 301 1.79 21.77 0.00
N GLY A 302 2.96 22.00 -0.61
CA GLY A 302 3.20 21.91 -2.03
C GLY A 302 3.49 20.50 -2.52
N THR A 303 3.69 20.38 -3.82
CA THR A 303 4.03 19.14 -4.51
C THR A 303 5.08 19.44 -5.57
N GLY A 304 6.04 18.54 -5.73
CA GLY A 304 7.08 18.63 -6.74
C GLY A 304 7.18 17.34 -7.55
N LEU A 305 7.66 17.46 -8.77
CA LEU A 305 7.91 16.34 -9.67
C LEU A 305 9.38 16.42 -10.11
N HIS A 306 10.09 15.31 -10.02
CA HIS A 306 11.47 15.20 -10.48
C HIS A 306 11.61 14.01 -11.42
N GLU A 307 12.03 14.26 -12.65
CA GLU A 307 12.37 13.19 -13.60
C GLU A 307 13.76 12.63 -13.30
N VAL A 308 13.87 11.31 -13.24
CA VAL A 308 15.14 10.61 -13.03
C VAL A 308 15.78 10.43 -14.41
N THR A 309 16.82 11.21 -14.69
CA THR A 309 17.57 11.13 -15.94
C THR A 309 19.03 10.87 -15.63
N LEU A 310 19.54 9.70 -15.99
CA LEU A 310 20.95 9.38 -15.79
C LEU A 310 21.82 10.21 -16.76
N PRO A 311 22.91 10.85 -16.27
CA PRO A 311 23.95 11.38 -17.15
C PRO A 311 24.45 10.30 -18.13
N PRO A 312 24.92 10.66 -19.35
CA PRO A 312 25.33 9.67 -20.34
C PRO A 312 26.37 8.66 -19.84
N ASP A 313 27.34 9.13 -19.05
CA ASP A 313 28.40 8.28 -18.48
C ASP A 313 27.82 7.30 -17.44
N ALA A 314 27.01 7.80 -16.49
CA ALA A 314 26.25 6.97 -15.55
C ALA A 314 25.34 5.96 -16.27
N ALA A 315 24.64 6.39 -17.32
CA ALA A 315 23.73 5.55 -18.08
C ALA A 315 24.47 4.41 -18.79
N ALA A 316 25.64 4.69 -19.36
CA ALA A 316 26.51 3.69 -19.97
C ALA A 316 27.06 2.70 -18.93
N HIS A 317 27.40 3.19 -17.73
CA HIS A 317 27.90 2.36 -16.64
C HIS A 317 26.82 1.47 -16.01
N VAL A 318 25.65 2.03 -15.69
CA VAL A 318 24.51 1.31 -15.11
C VAL A 318 23.88 0.36 -16.14
N GLY A 319 23.77 0.77 -17.40
CA GLY A 319 23.11 0.01 -18.45
C GLY A 319 21.69 -0.39 -18.03
N ALA A 320 21.39 -1.70 -18.09
CA ALA A 320 20.10 -2.26 -17.67
C ALA A 320 20.09 -2.77 -16.20
N LEU A 321 21.17 -2.56 -15.45
CA LEU A 321 21.25 -3.00 -14.06
C LEU A 321 20.32 -2.15 -13.17
N PRO A 322 19.77 -2.73 -12.09
CA PRO A 322 19.06 -1.96 -11.09
C PRO A 322 19.98 -0.95 -10.40
N PHE A 323 19.45 0.24 -10.17
CA PHE A 323 20.09 1.28 -9.34
C PHE A 323 19.10 1.83 -8.33
N ALA A 324 19.61 2.42 -7.26
CA ALA A 324 18.82 3.05 -6.24
C ALA A 324 18.78 4.58 -6.41
N VAL A 325 17.63 5.16 -6.08
CA VAL A 325 17.41 6.59 -5.99
C VAL A 325 17.07 6.94 -4.55
N ARG A 326 17.74 7.97 -4.02
CA ARG A 326 17.51 8.47 -2.67
C ARG A 326 16.87 9.85 -2.72
N ALA A 327 15.77 10.02 -2.00
CA ALA A 327 15.20 11.33 -1.66
C ALA A 327 15.38 11.58 -0.16
N ARG A 328 16.17 12.60 0.21
CA ARG A 328 16.41 13.00 1.60
C ARG A 328 15.55 14.21 1.97
N LEU A 329 14.76 14.08 3.03
CA LEU A 329 13.69 14.99 3.40
C LEU A 329 13.93 15.60 4.78
N GLN A 330 13.72 16.91 4.92
CA GLN A 330 13.90 17.62 6.19
C GLN A 330 12.64 17.58 7.08
N HIS A 331 11.47 17.51 6.44
CA HIS A 331 10.15 17.51 7.08
C HIS A 331 9.29 16.37 6.51
N PRO A 332 8.17 16.01 7.17
CA PRO A 332 7.23 15.04 6.63
C PRO A 332 6.89 15.30 5.17
N CYS A 333 7.14 14.31 4.33
CA CYS A 333 6.91 14.35 2.90
C CYS A 333 6.61 12.93 2.41
N ARG A 334 5.61 12.81 1.53
CA ARG A 334 5.36 11.55 0.81
C ARG A 334 6.14 11.54 -0.49
N VAL A 335 6.69 10.39 -0.86
CA VAL A 335 7.38 10.20 -2.13
C VAL A 335 6.74 9.04 -2.85
N TYR A 336 6.36 9.26 -4.09
CA TYR A 336 5.82 8.26 -4.99
C TYR A 336 6.80 8.05 -6.13
N LEU A 337 7.01 6.80 -6.51
CA LEU A 337 7.67 6.46 -7.77
C LEU A 337 6.59 6.34 -8.83
N VAL A 338 6.70 7.12 -9.89
CA VAL A 338 5.82 7.06 -11.07
C VAL A 338 6.66 6.60 -12.25
N CYS A 339 6.31 5.46 -12.83
CA CYS A 339 6.88 4.99 -14.10
C CYS A 339 5.86 5.27 -15.20
N ALA A 340 6.27 5.89 -16.29
CA ALA A 340 5.40 6.16 -17.43
C ALA A 340 6.09 5.73 -18.73
N THR A 341 5.34 5.47 -19.78
CA THR A 341 5.95 5.36 -21.12
C THR A 341 6.48 6.72 -21.60
N PRO A 342 7.40 6.78 -22.58
CA PRO A 342 7.87 8.04 -23.17
C PRO A 342 6.74 8.97 -23.66
N ALA A 343 5.67 8.39 -24.22
CA ALA A 343 4.50 9.12 -24.71
C ALA A 343 3.48 9.50 -23.63
N LEU A 344 3.75 9.16 -22.36
CA LEU A 344 2.86 9.36 -21.22
C LEU A 344 1.44 8.77 -21.41
N ASP A 345 1.33 7.68 -22.18
CA ASP A 345 0.04 7.03 -22.48
C ASP A 345 -0.33 5.92 -21.49
N ARG A 346 0.63 5.50 -20.64
CA ARG A 346 0.50 4.49 -19.60
C ARG A 346 1.34 4.86 -18.39
N PHE A 347 0.83 4.57 -17.21
CA PHE A 347 1.49 4.83 -15.93
C PHE A 347 1.47 3.58 -15.04
N SER A 348 2.47 3.50 -14.16
CA SER A 348 2.52 2.66 -12.96
C SER A 348 2.97 3.54 -11.81
N ILE A 349 2.43 3.32 -10.62
CA ILE A 349 2.75 4.13 -9.45
C ILE A 349 2.94 3.24 -8.23
N ASP A 350 3.95 3.55 -7.44
CA ASP A 350 4.27 2.88 -6.18
C ASP A 350 4.66 3.92 -5.09
N HIS A 351 4.67 3.51 -3.84
CA HIS A 351 4.95 4.36 -2.67
C HIS A 351 5.72 3.61 -1.60
N ARG A 352 6.42 4.37 -0.74
CA ARG A 352 7.05 3.89 0.49
C ARG A 352 6.67 4.73 1.70
#